data_AF-A0A7S2ABF7-F1
#
_entry.id   AF-A0A7S2ABF7-F1
#
_cell.length_a   1.000
_cell.length_b   1.000
_cell.length_c   1.000
_cell.angle_alpha   90.00
_cell.angle_beta   90.00
_cell.angle_gamma   90.00
#
_symmetry.space_group_name_H-M   'P 1'
#
loop_
_entity.id
_entity.type
_entity.pdbx_description
1 polymer ?
#
loop_
_entity_poly.entity_id
_entity_poly.type
_entity_poly.pdbx_seq_one_letter_code
_entity_poly.pdbx_strand_id
1 'polypeptide(L)'
;AMTPGGAVSAFEIQSSRWNGLEASSQPNKRIFIFMAVAIPLIAVIALELARSTATQSTAGKSIKRATTTRYWDCSGGSCGCAYLPADNPAEPAHCYSNALFEAPRGNRYGARLYGAAAVSASLGGEDWLGEACGKCWSVTATSNVRPTEKVETTVVLKGTNFCPPENPLCADGPHFDIAAPGFDVAAPGFDVIEFSLSNTCSERETDEIQGFESCAHWRINSYDPDEFCDCSKFKNPVLRAGCENFLSLGWDNPVVEYEEVDCPQELMRLPCWEQNGNDYPIGVPELCFDPLAN
;
A
#
# COMPACT_ATOMS: atom_id res chain seq x y z
N ALA A 1 20.74 -52.43 34.84
CA ALA A 1 21.07 -51.59 35.99
C ALA A 1 20.66 -50.16 35.65
N MET A 2 19.85 -49.53 36.53
CA MET A 2 19.74 -48.09 36.88
C MET A 2 19.90 -47.03 35.77
N THR A 3 19.11 -45.97 35.57
CA THR A 3 17.84 -45.38 36.06
C THR A 3 17.69 -44.08 35.24
N PRO A 4 16.48 -43.61 34.89
CA PRO A 4 16.26 -42.27 34.33
C PRO A 4 15.68 -41.29 35.38
N GLY A 5 15.97 -40.00 35.23
CA GLY A 5 15.21 -38.86 35.80
C GLY A 5 15.08 -37.78 34.72
N GLY A 6 14.14 -36.85 34.67
CA GLY A 6 12.95 -36.45 35.44
C GLY A 6 12.30 -35.33 34.60
N ALA A 7 10.99 -35.40 34.32
CA ALA A 7 9.91 -34.58 34.91
C ALA A 7 9.80 -33.13 34.40
N VAL A 8 8.67 -32.75 33.77
CA VAL A 8 7.78 -31.58 34.07
C VAL A 8 6.42 -31.83 33.37
N SER A 9 5.37 -32.23 34.11
CA SER A 9 4.19 -31.46 34.58
C SER A 9 3.15 -31.05 33.51
N ALA A 10 1.98 -31.69 33.58
CA ALA A 10 0.75 -31.36 32.86
C ALA A 10 -0.29 -30.84 33.87
N PHE A 11 -1.00 -29.77 33.52
CA PHE A 11 -2.08 -29.20 34.32
C PHE A 11 -3.43 -29.76 33.85
N GLU A 12 -4.16 -30.34 34.80
CA GLU A 12 -5.48 -30.97 34.63
C GLU A 12 -6.57 -30.00 35.11
N ILE A 13 -7.60 -29.75 34.30
CA ILE A 13 -8.77 -28.94 34.66
C ILE A 13 -9.89 -29.89 35.07
N GLN A 14 -10.24 -29.89 36.37
CA GLN A 14 -11.41 -30.58 36.88
C GLN A 14 -12.65 -29.68 36.86
N SER A 15 -13.71 -30.17 36.22
CA SER A 15 -15.08 -29.65 36.30
C SER A 15 -15.78 -30.17 37.54
N SER A 16 -16.44 -29.30 38.32
CA SER A 16 -17.38 -29.72 39.36
C SER A 16 -18.78 -29.18 39.10
N ARG A 17 -19.69 -30.13 38.89
CA ARG A 17 -21.15 -29.99 38.98
C ARG A 17 -21.56 -29.72 40.43
N TRP A 18 -22.61 -28.92 40.62
CA TRP A 18 -23.43 -28.95 41.83
C TRP A 18 -24.91 -29.13 41.45
N ASN A 19 -25.46 -30.28 41.85
CA ASN A 19 -26.90 -30.51 42.05
C ASN A 19 -27.32 -29.67 43.27
N GLY A 20 -28.44 -28.95 43.30
CA GLY A 20 -29.82 -29.47 43.22
C GLY A 20 -30.40 -29.45 44.64
N LEU A 21 -31.40 -28.60 44.91
CA LEU A 21 -32.23 -28.68 46.13
C LEU A 21 -33.65 -28.18 45.86
N GLU A 22 -34.57 -28.83 46.56
CA GLU A 22 -35.99 -29.08 46.28
C GLU A 22 -36.93 -27.89 46.49
N ALA A 23 -38.09 -27.97 45.82
CA ALA A 23 -39.27 -27.17 46.11
C ALA A 23 -40.21 -27.93 47.06
N SER A 24 -40.75 -27.24 48.08
CA SER A 24 -41.85 -27.74 48.92
C SER A 24 -42.77 -26.59 49.38
N SER A 25 -44.01 -26.96 49.66
CA SER A 25 -45.29 -26.23 49.57
C SER A 25 -45.77 -25.52 50.85
N GLN A 26 -46.37 -24.32 50.67
CA GLN A 26 -47.56 -23.66 51.34
C GLN A 26 -47.87 -23.83 52.87
N PRO A 27 -48.78 -23.01 53.48
CA PRO A 27 -49.06 -21.57 53.39
C PRO A 27 -49.27 -20.88 54.79
N ASN A 28 -49.57 -19.57 54.76
CA ASN A 28 -50.36 -18.75 55.73
C ASN A 28 -49.70 -17.90 56.85
N LYS A 29 -50.10 -16.61 56.80
CA LYS A 29 -50.44 -15.64 57.87
C LYS A 29 -49.38 -14.66 58.43
N ARG A 30 -49.61 -13.40 58.03
CA ARG A 30 -49.78 -12.17 58.83
C ARG A 30 -48.57 -11.39 59.37
N ILE A 31 -48.45 -10.17 58.79
CA ILE A 31 -48.30 -8.84 59.40
C ILE A 31 -47.05 -8.58 60.27
N PHE A 32 -46.17 -7.67 59.84
CA PHE A 32 -45.94 -6.33 60.45
C PHE A 32 -44.60 -5.72 59.97
N ILE A 33 -44.70 -4.45 59.52
CA ILE A 33 -43.72 -3.35 59.63
C ILE A 33 -42.27 -3.62 59.18
N PHE A 34 -41.85 -2.97 58.10
CA PHE A 34 -40.72 -2.01 58.07
C PHE A 34 -40.64 -1.41 56.65
N MET A 35 -41.51 -0.43 56.39
CA MET A 35 -41.25 0.58 55.36
C MET A 35 -40.31 1.61 55.96
N ALA A 36 -39.07 1.64 55.50
CA ALA A 36 -38.22 2.82 55.30
C ALA A 36 -36.75 2.38 55.24
N VAL A 37 -35.97 3.04 54.40
CA VAL A 37 -34.50 2.94 54.27
C VAL A 37 -33.99 1.81 53.36
N ALA A 38 -34.29 1.90 52.06
CA ALA A 38 -33.50 1.21 51.04
C ALA A 38 -33.57 1.91 49.66
N ILE A 39 -33.58 3.24 49.64
CA ILE A 39 -33.53 4.02 48.39
C ILE A 39 -32.65 5.25 48.67
N PRO A 40 -31.31 5.10 48.66
CA PRO A 40 -30.56 5.83 47.63
C PRO A 40 -29.22 5.18 47.22
N LEU A 41 -29.06 3.84 47.24
CA LEU A 41 -27.79 3.21 46.82
C LEU A 41 -27.80 2.70 45.36
N ILE A 42 -28.98 2.33 44.82
CA ILE A 42 -29.09 1.75 43.47
C ILE A 42 -29.00 2.83 42.38
N ALA A 43 -29.42 4.07 42.66
CA ALA A 43 -29.36 5.17 41.69
C ALA A 43 -27.94 5.72 41.46
N VAL A 44 -27.06 5.62 42.45
CA VAL A 44 -25.67 6.09 42.34
C VAL A 44 -24.84 5.11 41.50
N ILE A 45 -25.00 3.81 41.72
CA ILE A 45 -24.27 2.77 40.95
C ILE A 45 -24.69 2.75 39.47
N ALA A 46 -25.96 3.02 39.15
CA ALA A 46 -26.43 3.10 37.76
C ALA A 46 -25.87 4.32 37.00
N LEU A 47 -25.56 5.43 37.69
CA LEU A 47 -24.97 6.62 37.08
C LEU A 47 -23.45 6.49 36.88
N GLU A 48 -22.75 5.75 37.75
CA GLU A 48 -21.33 5.41 37.54
C GLU A 48 -21.13 4.38 36.41
N LEU A 49 -22.03 3.39 36.26
CA LEU A 49 -21.96 2.42 35.15
C LEU A 49 -22.32 3.01 33.78
N ALA A 50 -23.20 4.02 33.75
CA ALA A 50 -23.50 4.77 32.52
C ALA A 50 -22.37 5.73 32.11
N ARG A 51 -21.52 6.18 33.05
CA ARG A 51 -20.32 6.99 32.75
C ARG A 51 -19.13 6.18 32.25
N SER A 52 -19.08 4.88 32.57
CA SER A 52 -17.97 4.00 32.15
C SER A 52 -18.11 3.46 30.72
N THR A 53 -19.24 3.64 30.06
CA THR A 53 -19.51 3.09 28.71
C THR A 53 -19.49 4.14 27.59
N ALA A 54 -19.29 5.42 27.91
CA ALA A 54 -19.25 6.52 26.95
C ALA A 54 -17.84 7.10 26.71
N THR A 55 -16.79 6.36 27.06
CA THR A 55 -15.40 6.75 26.78
C THR A 55 -14.57 5.56 26.30
N GLN A 56 -15.10 4.77 25.38
CA GLN A 56 -14.21 4.20 24.36
C GLN A 56 -13.82 5.35 23.43
N SER A 57 -12.84 6.11 23.90
CA SER A 57 -11.96 6.88 23.05
C SER A 57 -11.51 5.94 21.95
N THR A 58 -11.96 6.20 20.71
CA THR A 58 -11.21 5.82 19.52
C THR A 58 -9.81 6.38 19.75
N ALA A 59 -8.89 5.53 20.23
CA ALA A 59 -7.48 5.83 20.20
C ALA A 59 -7.18 6.20 18.76
N GLY A 60 -7.04 7.51 18.49
CA GLY A 60 -6.93 8.03 17.15
C GLY A 60 -5.75 7.34 16.50
N LYS A 61 -6.01 6.52 15.49
CA LYS A 61 -4.96 5.99 14.63
C LYS A 61 -4.19 7.19 14.12
N SER A 62 -2.94 7.32 14.54
CA SER A 62 -2.08 8.41 14.08
C SER A 62 -1.99 8.31 12.56
N ILE A 63 -2.53 9.29 11.85
CA ILE A 63 -2.47 9.36 10.40
C ILE A 63 -0.99 9.54 10.02
N LYS A 64 -0.42 8.57 9.31
CA LYS A 64 0.95 8.69 8.78
C LYS A 64 0.89 9.45 7.45
N ARG A 65 1.91 10.26 7.18
CA ARG A 65 2.02 11.06 5.96
C ARG A 65 3.33 10.79 5.23
N ALA A 66 3.26 10.77 3.90
CA ALA A 66 4.40 10.58 3.03
C ALA A 66 4.36 11.60 1.89
N THR A 67 5.52 11.98 1.37
CA THR A 67 5.63 12.73 0.12
C THR A 67 5.52 11.78 -1.08
N THR A 68 5.22 12.33 -2.25
CA THR A 68 5.18 11.55 -3.49
C THR A 68 5.89 12.27 -4.62
N THR A 69 6.49 11.48 -5.52
CA THR A 69 6.89 11.88 -6.86
C THR A 69 6.38 10.87 -7.87
N ARG A 70 6.91 10.94 -9.09
CA ARG A 70 6.55 10.16 -10.26
C ARG A 70 7.83 9.82 -10.99
N TYR A 71 7.97 8.58 -11.41
CA TYR A 71 9.11 8.12 -12.20
C TYR A 71 8.68 7.04 -13.17
N TRP A 72 9.59 6.71 -14.09
CA TRP A 72 9.55 5.44 -14.76
C TRP A 72 10.97 4.95 -14.99
N ASP A 73 11.22 3.69 -14.67
CA ASP A 73 12.48 3.01 -14.95
C ASP A 73 12.21 1.85 -15.93
N CYS A 74 13.08 1.69 -16.92
CA CYS A 74 13.06 0.53 -17.83
C CYS A 74 14.00 -0.60 -17.37
N SER A 75 14.66 -0.42 -16.22
CA SER A 75 15.51 -1.41 -15.57
C SER A 75 14.75 -2.27 -14.55
N GLY A 76 15.35 -3.41 -14.19
CA GLY A 76 14.69 -4.43 -13.39
C GLY A 76 14.25 -4.00 -11.98
N GLY A 77 14.71 -2.84 -11.50
CA GLY A 77 14.43 -2.30 -10.18
C GLY A 77 15.02 -3.13 -9.02
N SER A 78 15.07 -2.53 -7.84
CA SER A 78 15.69 -3.14 -6.66
C SER A 78 14.94 -4.33 -6.06
N CYS A 79 13.65 -4.52 -6.37
CA CYS A 79 12.88 -5.67 -5.90
C CYS A 79 12.76 -6.80 -6.93
N GLY A 80 13.41 -6.62 -8.09
CA GLY A 80 13.39 -7.58 -9.18
C GLY A 80 11.99 -7.91 -9.71
N CYS A 81 11.09 -6.93 -9.72
CA CYS A 81 9.75 -7.02 -10.33
C CYS A 81 9.84 -6.80 -11.84
N ALA A 82 10.50 -7.75 -12.50
CA ALA A 82 11.09 -7.61 -13.82
C ALA A 82 11.25 -8.97 -14.51
N TYR A 83 11.75 -8.95 -15.74
CA TYR A 83 12.04 -10.13 -16.54
C TYR A 83 13.36 -9.97 -17.29
N LEU A 84 13.93 -11.07 -17.77
CA LEU A 84 15.09 -11.05 -18.66
C LEU A 84 14.61 -11.12 -20.12
N PRO A 85 14.80 -10.07 -20.93
CA PRO A 85 14.53 -10.12 -22.37
C PRO A 85 15.29 -11.28 -23.03
N ALA A 86 14.64 -12.00 -23.95
CA ALA A 86 15.24 -13.19 -24.57
C ALA A 86 16.48 -12.84 -25.43
N ASP A 87 16.50 -11.63 -25.97
CA ASP A 87 17.56 -11.04 -26.79
C ASP A 87 18.65 -10.32 -25.98
N ASN A 88 18.39 -10.01 -24.70
CA ASN A 88 19.38 -9.48 -23.77
C ASN A 88 19.21 -10.04 -22.34
N PRO A 89 19.55 -11.33 -22.11
CA PRO A 89 19.29 -12.00 -20.82
C PRO A 89 20.24 -11.56 -19.69
N ALA A 90 21.12 -10.57 -19.91
CA ALA A 90 21.98 -10.01 -18.88
C ALA A 90 21.36 -8.78 -18.19
N GLU A 91 20.31 -8.19 -18.79
CA GLU A 91 19.77 -6.91 -18.37
C GLU A 91 18.26 -7.05 -18.10
N PRO A 92 17.84 -7.09 -16.83
CA PRO A 92 16.42 -7.21 -16.52
C PRO A 92 15.66 -5.94 -16.92
N ALA A 93 14.48 -6.14 -17.48
CA ALA A 93 13.57 -5.10 -17.93
C ALA A 93 12.40 -4.96 -16.95
N HIS A 94 12.06 -3.72 -16.62
CA HIS A 94 10.94 -3.41 -15.74
C HIS A 94 9.62 -3.93 -16.31
N CYS A 95 8.78 -4.55 -15.48
CA CYS A 95 7.45 -4.95 -15.95
C CYS A 95 6.54 -3.74 -16.20
N TYR A 96 5.87 -3.73 -17.35
CA TYR A 96 4.87 -2.70 -17.65
C TYR A 96 3.69 -2.75 -16.68
N SER A 97 3.43 -3.92 -16.10
CA SER A 97 2.41 -4.15 -15.08
C SER A 97 2.73 -3.49 -13.73
N ASN A 98 3.91 -2.89 -13.57
CA ASN A 98 4.21 -2.00 -12.45
C ASN A 98 3.55 -0.61 -12.61
N ALA A 99 3.14 -0.23 -13.82
CA ALA A 99 2.38 1.00 -14.05
C ALA A 99 1.02 0.97 -13.33
N LEU A 100 0.41 2.14 -13.12
CA LEU A 100 -0.91 2.22 -12.52
C LEU A 100 -2.00 1.58 -13.42
N PHE A 101 -2.85 0.76 -12.82
CA PHE A 101 -4.01 0.14 -13.48
C PHE A 101 -5.27 0.25 -12.62
N GLU A 102 -6.44 0.11 -13.24
CA GLU A 102 -7.72 0.20 -12.52
C GLU A 102 -7.85 -0.89 -11.46
N ALA A 103 -8.17 -0.49 -10.23
CA ALA A 103 -8.48 -1.44 -9.17
C ALA A 103 -9.87 -2.06 -9.41
N PRO A 104 -10.09 -3.34 -9.04
CA PRO A 104 -11.41 -3.94 -9.08
C PRO A 104 -12.44 -3.14 -8.29
N ARG A 105 -13.64 -2.98 -8.84
CA ARG A 105 -14.73 -2.25 -8.18
C ARG A 105 -15.11 -2.93 -6.86
N GLY A 106 -15.28 -2.11 -5.82
CA GLY A 106 -15.67 -2.60 -4.49
C GLY A 106 -14.55 -3.32 -3.73
N ASN A 107 -13.29 -3.14 -4.13
CA ASN A 107 -12.15 -3.65 -3.36
C ASN A 107 -12.16 -3.13 -1.91
N ARG A 108 -11.59 -3.92 -0.99
CA ARG A 108 -11.61 -3.65 0.45
C ARG A 108 -10.90 -2.36 0.88
N TYR A 109 -10.04 -1.80 0.01
CA TYR A 109 -9.26 -0.60 0.29
C TYR A 109 -9.97 0.68 -0.17
N GLY A 110 -11.07 0.56 -0.91
CA GLY A 110 -11.71 1.71 -1.57
C GLY A 110 -10.81 2.35 -2.64
N ALA A 111 -9.77 1.64 -3.10
CA ALA A 111 -8.82 2.17 -4.03
C ALA A 111 -9.42 2.29 -5.43
N ARG A 112 -9.07 3.36 -6.14
CA ARG A 112 -9.43 3.55 -7.56
C ARG A 112 -8.42 2.86 -8.47
N LEU A 113 -7.14 2.90 -8.11
CA LEU A 113 -6.04 2.34 -8.88
C LEU A 113 -5.16 1.47 -7.99
N TYR A 114 -4.50 0.51 -8.62
CA TYR A 114 -3.37 -0.22 -8.08
C TYR A 114 -2.13 0.07 -8.93
N GLY A 115 -0.94 -0.11 -8.37
CA GLY A 115 0.30 -0.07 -9.13
C GLY A 115 1.52 -0.23 -8.24
N ALA A 116 2.64 0.33 -8.67
CA ALA A 116 3.91 0.19 -7.97
C ALA A 116 4.58 1.54 -7.65
N ALA A 117 5.57 1.48 -6.76
CA ALA A 117 6.41 2.62 -6.42
C ALA A 117 7.85 2.19 -6.11
N ALA A 118 8.79 3.10 -6.39
CA ALA A 118 10.06 3.16 -5.70
C ALA A 118 9.82 3.76 -4.31
N VAL A 119 10.37 3.15 -3.26
CA VAL A 119 10.13 3.60 -1.88
C VAL A 119 11.41 3.97 -1.15
N SER A 120 11.32 4.96 -0.28
CA SER A 120 12.44 5.42 0.53
C SER A 120 12.95 4.38 1.54
N ALA A 121 14.18 4.56 1.99
CA ALA A 121 14.78 3.75 3.06
C ALA A 121 13.96 3.77 4.38
N SER A 122 13.29 4.87 4.67
CA SER A 122 12.41 5.01 5.85
C SER A 122 11.16 4.12 5.80
N LEU A 123 10.79 3.63 4.62
CA LEU A 123 9.73 2.62 4.40
C LEU A 123 10.29 1.20 4.26
N GLY A 124 11.61 1.02 4.36
CA GLY A 124 12.32 -0.25 4.21
C GLY A 124 12.88 -0.50 2.80
N GLY A 125 12.94 0.52 1.93
CA GLY A 125 13.59 0.41 0.63
C GLY A 125 15.11 0.29 0.76
N GLU A 126 15.74 -0.56 -0.06
CA GLU A 126 17.20 -0.72 -0.15
C GLU A 126 17.61 -1.05 -1.59
N ASP A 127 18.89 -0.87 -1.92
CA ASP A 127 19.44 -1.05 -3.28
C ASP A 127 19.12 -2.41 -3.91
N TRP A 128 18.95 -3.46 -3.10
CA TRP A 128 18.56 -4.79 -3.55
C TRP A 128 17.79 -5.56 -2.48
N LEU A 129 16.56 -5.99 -2.80
CA LEU A 129 15.70 -6.83 -1.96
C LEU A 129 15.54 -6.34 -0.52
N GLY A 130 15.33 -5.03 -0.35
CA GLY A 130 15.05 -4.44 0.96
C GLY A 130 13.73 -4.93 1.58
N GLU A 131 13.52 -4.65 2.86
CA GLU A 131 12.33 -5.08 3.62
C GLU A 131 11.00 -4.61 3.01
N ALA A 132 11.03 -3.52 2.24
CA ALA A 132 9.87 -2.99 1.54
C ALA A 132 9.45 -3.81 0.31
N CYS A 133 10.33 -4.66 -0.23
CA CYS A 133 10.06 -5.37 -1.46
C CYS A 133 8.85 -6.29 -1.33
N GLY A 134 7.86 -6.08 -2.21
CA GLY A 134 6.62 -6.84 -2.19
C GLY A 134 5.61 -6.46 -1.11
N LYS A 135 5.91 -5.50 -0.22
CA LYS A 135 4.91 -4.90 0.67
C LYS A 135 4.02 -3.93 -0.10
N CYS A 136 2.82 -3.68 0.43
CA CYS A 136 1.86 -2.76 -0.16
C CYS A 136 1.40 -1.69 0.82
N TRP A 137 1.08 -0.52 0.27
CA TRP A 137 0.54 0.61 1.02
C TRP A 137 -0.70 1.15 0.33
N SER A 138 -1.73 1.44 1.12
CA SER A 138 -2.82 2.31 0.71
C SER A 138 -2.36 3.74 0.88
N VAL A 139 -2.41 4.54 -0.17
CA VAL A 139 -2.08 5.97 -0.16
C VAL A 139 -3.28 6.80 -0.63
N THR A 140 -3.60 7.86 0.10
CA THR A 140 -4.76 8.71 -0.19
C THR A 140 -4.34 10.17 -0.28
N ALA A 141 -4.76 10.85 -1.34
CA ALA A 141 -4.60 12.29 -1.50
C ALA A 141 -5.77 12.90 -2.28
N THR A 142 -5.92 14.22 -2.12
CA THR A 142 -6.83 15.03 -2.93
C THR A 142 -6.08 15.64 -4.11
N SER A 143 -6.69 15.61 -5.29
CA SER A 143 -6.17 16.26 -6.50
C SER A 143 -5.77 17.72 -6.26
N ASN A 144 -4.61 18.10 -6.80
CA ASN A 144 -3.99 19.41 -6.58
C ASN A 144 -3.55 20.12 -7.88
N VAL A 145 -3.66 19.48 -9.04
CA VAL A 145 -3.33 20.10 -10.34
C VAL A 145 -4.29 21.21 -10.75
N ARG A 146 -5.60 21.04 -10.50
CA ARG A 146 -6.65 22.03 -10.79
C ARG A 146 -7.28 22.51 -9.48
N PRO A 147 -7.19 23.81 -9.12
CA PRO A 147 -7.66 24.29 -7.82
C PRO A 147 -9.16 24.04 -7.55
N THR A 148 -9.99 24.01 -8.59
CA THR A 148 -11.44 23.81 -8.48
C THR A 148 -11.88 22.35 -8.44
N GLU A 149 -11.00 21.42 -8.81
CA GLU A 149 -11.28 19.99 -8.83
C GLU A 149 -10.60 19.34 -7.62
N LYS A 150 -11.40 19.05 -6.60
CA LYS A 150 -10.96 18.40 -5.36
C LYS A 150 -11.58 17.03 -5.28
N VAL A 151 -10.86 16.06 -5.84
CA VAL A 151 -11.24 14.65 -5.84
C VAL A 151 -10.25 13.92 -4.95
N GLU A 152 -10.75 13.39 -3.84
CA GLU A 152 -9.98 12.45 -3.02
C GLU A 152 -9.92 11.10 -3.72
N THR A 153 -8.73 10.53 -3.81
CA THR A 153 -8.50 9.22 -4.42
C THR A 153 -7.58 8.40 -3.53
N THR A 154 -7.87 7.11 -3.43
CA THR A 154 -6.99 6.11 -2.81
C THR A 154 -6.36 5.24 -3.89
N VAL A 155 -5.06 4.96 -3.75
CA VAL A 155 -4.28 4.06 -4.61
C VAL A 155 -3.61 3.02 -3.71
N VAL A 156 -3.51 1.76 -4.16
CA VAL A 156 -2.65 0.77 -3.49
C VAL A 156 -1.37 0.60 -4.29
N LEU A 157 -0.22 0.84 -3.64
CA LEU A 157 1.10 0.77 -4.25
C LEU A 157 1.88 -0.40 -3.68
N LYS A 158 2.47 -1.23 -4.54
CA LYS A 158 3.47 -2.24 -4.17
C LYS A 158 4.88 -1.65 -4.23
N GLY A 159 5.72 -1.95 -3.26
CA GLY A 159 7.15 -1.63 -3.31
C GLY A 159 7.85 -2.54 -4.32
N THR A 160 8.32 -1.96 -5.43
CA THR A 160 8.99 -2.70 -6.52
C THR A 160 10.38 -2.17 -6.85
N ASN A 161 10.74 -1.02 -6.30
CA ASN A 161 12.02 -0.38 -6.52
C ASN A 161 12.45 0.44 -5.29
N PHE A 162 13.68 0.91 -5.29
CA PHE A 162 14.23 1.75 -4.23
C PHE A 162 14.27 3.20 -4.68
N CYS A 163 13.81 4.12 -3.83
CA CYS A 163 14.12 5.52 -4.01
C CYS A 163 15.35 5.90 -3.17
N PRO A 164 16.49 6.16 -3.80
CA PRO A 164 17.75 6.32 -3.11
C PRO A 164 17.85 7.69 -2.41
N PRO A 165 18.60 7.80 -1.30
CA PRO A 165 18.65 9.02 -0.47
C PRO A 165 19.31 10.21 -1.17
N GLU A 166 19.94 10.01 -2.32
CA GLU A 166 20.42 11.07 -3.19
C GLU A 166 19.29 11.95 -3.73
N ASN A 167 18.07 11.40 -3.84
CA ASN A 167 16.87 12.21 -3.98
C ASN A 167 16.49 12.80 -2.60
N PRO A 168 16.48 14.14 -2.43
CA PRO A 168 16.20 14.76 -1.14
C PRO A 168 14.84 14.37 -0.54
N LEU A 169 13.83 14.12 -1.38
CA LEU A 169 12.50 13.72 -0.90
C LEU A 169 12.51 12.29 -0.33
N CYS A 170 13.40 11.43 -0.82
CA CYS A 170 13.56 10.06 -0.36
C CYS A 170 14.44 9.96 0.89
N ALA A 171 15.31 10.93 1.13
CA ALA A 171 16.09 11.04 2.35
C ALA A 171 15.32 11.65 3.54
N ASP A 172 14.34 12.53 3.30
CA ASP A 172 13.70 13.33 4.35
C ASP A 172 12.62 12.59 5.16
N GLY A 173 12.17 11.42 4.69
CA GLY A 173 11.14 10.65 5.37
C GLY A 173 10.46 9.63 4.49
N PRO A 174 9.26 9.14 4.87
CA PRO A 174 8.46 8.24 4.04
C PRO A 174 8.14 8.88 2.70
N HIS A 175 8.50 8.20 1.62
CA HIS A 175 8.34 8.68 0.26
C HIS A 175 7.91 7.56 -0.70
N PHE A 176 6.96 7.88 -1.58
CA PHE A 176 6.56 7.02 -2.69
C PHE A 176 6.82 7.73 -4.01
N ASP A 177 7.80 7.24 -4.75
CA ASP A 177 8.03 7.65 -6.12
C ASP A 177 7.21 6.71 -7.02
N ILE A 178 6.08 7.20 -7.54
CA ILE A 178 5.04 6.36 -8.14
C ILE A 178 5.42 6.00 -9.58
N ALA A 179 5.30 4.71 -9.95
CA ALA A 179 5.61 4.25 -11.30
C ALA A 179 4.54 4.76 -12.30
N ALA A 180 4.91 5.78 -13.08
CA ALA A 180 4.08 6.50 -14.01
C ALA A 180 4.80 6.62 -15.38
N PRO A 181 4.52 5.73 -16.34
CA PRO A 181 5.11 5.79 -17.68
C PRO A 181 4.95 7.17 -18.31
N GLY A 182 6.03 7.70 -18.88
CA GLY A 182 6.03 9.00 -19.58
C GLY A 182 6.38 10.18 -18.69
N PHE A 183 6.44 10.01 -17.37
CA PHE A 183 6.75 11.07 -16.40
C PHE A 183 8.17 11.01 -15.85
N ASP A 184 9.06 10.22 -16.47
CA ASP A 184 10.47 10.23 -16.14
C ASP A 184 11.11 11.49 -16.72
N VAL A 185 11.75 12.26 -15.85
CA VAL A 185 12.20 13.62 -16.13
C VAL A 185 13.71 13.66 -16.05
N ALA A 186 14.38 13.68 -17.21
CA ALA A 186 15.75 14.15 -17.31
C ALA A 186 15.77 15.71 -17.38
N ALA A 187 15.07 16.40 -16.46
CA ALA A 187 15.04 17.87 -16.44
C ALA A 187 15.96 18.43 -15.35
N PRO A 188 16.89 19.33 -15.70
CA PRO A 188 17.82 19.90 -14.75
C PRO A 188 17.09 20.68 -13.63
N GLY A 189 17.35 20.29 -12.39
CA GLY A 189 16.94 21.03 -11.19
C GLY A 189 15.61 20.58 -10.57
N PHE A 190 14.99 19.51 -11.08
CA PHE A 190 13.86 18.84 -10.43
C PHE A 190 14.21 17.40 -10.07
N ASP A 191 14.86 16.72 -11.02
CA ASP A 191 15.74 15.60 -10.77
C ASP A 191 17.16 16.04 -11.13
N VAL A 192 18.15 15.52 -10.43
CA VAL A 192 19.50 15.54 -11.00
C VAL A 192 19.39 14.62 -12.21
N ILE A 193 19.85 15.05 -13.38
CA ILE A 193 19.89 14.23 -14.60
C ILE A 193 20.64 12.90 -14.33
N GLU A 194 21.44 12.89 -13.27
CA GLU A 194 22.13 11.74 -12.70
C GLU A 194 21.23 10.84 -11.83
N PHE A 195 20.12 11.32 -11.22
CA PHE A 195 19.21 10.55 -10.32
C PHE A 195 17.94 9.99 -10.95
N SER A 196 17.63 10.32 -12.20
CA SER A 196 17.10 9.32 -13.13
C SER A 196 18.24 8.36 -13.52
N LEU A 197 18.89 7.75 -12.52
CA LEU A 197 20.12 6.95 -12.58
C LEU A 197 20.05 5.80 -13.58
N SER A 198 18.86 5.51 -14.13
CA SER A 198 18.57 4.37 -14.99
C SER A 198 17.57 4.67 -16.09
N ASN A 199 17.46 5.91 -16.62
CA ASN A 199 16.74 6.14 -17.90
C ASN A 199 17.50 5.50 -19.07
N THR A 200 17.40 4.19 -19.08
CA THR A 200 17.83 3.25 -20.10
C THR A 200 16.69 3.00 -21.07
N CYS A 201 15.54 3.68 -20.92
CA CYS A 201 14.38 3.49 -21.77
C CYS A 201 14.69 3.81 -23.24
N SER A 202 15.52 4.83 -23.49
CA SER A 202 15.98 5.16 -24.85
C SER A 202 16.77 4.04 -25.53
N GLU A 203 17.46 3.20 -24.75
CA GLU A 203 18.27 2.08 -25.23
C GLU A 203 17.49 0.76 -25.23
N ARG A 204 16.67 0.53 -24.20
CA ARG A 204 15.98 -0.74 -23.93
C ARG A 204 14.62 -0.83 -24.57
N GLU A 205 13.97 0.29 -24.81
CA GLU A 205 12.57 0.37 -25.26
C GLU A 205 12.44 1.35 -26.43
N THR A 206 13.29 1.16 -27.45
CA THR A 206 13.36 2.04 -28.63
C THR A 206 12.01 2.23 -29.33
N ASP A 207 11.11 1.26 -29.23
CA ASP A 207 9.77 1.34 -29.81
C ASP A 207 8.82 2.27 -29.04
N GLU A 208 9.06 2.50 -27.75
CA GLU A 208 8.19 3.29 -26.85
C GLU A 208 8.78 4.65 -26.48
N ILE A 209 9.94 5.03 -27.05
CA ILE A 209 10.68 6.25 -26.68
C ILE A 209 9.81 7.52 -26.73
N GLN A 210 8.96 7.65 -27.74
CA GLN A 210 8.04 8.80 -27.86
C GLN A 210 7.00 8.82 -26.74
N GLY A 211 6.58 7.66 -26.26
CA GLY A 211 5.72 7.53 -25.08
C GLY A 211 6.43 7.95 -23.82
N PHE A 212 7.67 7.48 -23.59
CA PHE A 212 8.45 7.84 -22.42
C PHE A 212 8.81 9.33 -22.34
N GLU A 213 8.98 9.99 -23.48
CA GLU A 213 9.21 11.45 -23.53
C GLU A 213 7.91 12.27 -23.47
N SER A 214 6.75 11.62 -23.60
CA SER A 214 5.49 12.34 -23.89
C SER A 214 5.04 13.25 -22.77
N CYS A 215 5.37 12.96 -21.50
CA CYS A 215 4.95 13.70 -20.32
C CYS A 215 6.13 14.16 -19.44
N ALA A 216 7.36 14.04 -19.93
CA ALA A 216 8.59 14.34 -19.19
C ALA A 216 8.73 15.81 -18.76
N HIS A 217 7.93 16.72 -19.34
CA HIS A 217 7.91 18.14 -19.01
C HIS A 217 6.61 18.60 -18.34
N TRP A 218 5.69 17.67 -18.08
CA TRP A 218 4.41 17.96 -17.44
C TRP A 218 4.65 18.58 -16.05
N ARG A 219 4.03 19.74 -15.80
CA ARG A 219 4.16 20.55 -14.56
C ARG A 219 5.53 21.19 -14.32
N ILE A 220 6.48 21.06 -15.24
CA ILE A 220 7.82 21.65 -15.13
C ILE A 220 7.91 22.92 -15.96
N ASN A 221 7.56 22.83 -17.25
CA ASN A 221 7.67 23.95 -18.18
C ASN A 221 6.41 24.83 -18.20
N SER A 222 5.29 24.32 -17.67
CA SER A 222 4.02 25.04 -17.59
C SER A 222 3.19 24.58 -16.40
N TYR A 223 2.39 25.50 -15.88
CA TYR A 223 1.38 25.23 -14.85
C TYR A 223 0.00 24.91 -15.45
N ASP A 224 -0.12 24.86 -16.78
CA ASP A 224 -1.31 24.30 -17.42
C ASP A 224 -1.25 22.76 -17.35
N PRO A 225 -2.19 22.09 -16.68
CA PRO A 225 -2.20 20.62 -16.58
C PRO A 225 -2.49 19.91 -17.91
N ASP A 226 -2.94 20.63 -18.95
CA ASP A 226 -3.24 20.09 -20.27
C ASP A 226 -2.06 20.21 -21.27
N GLU A 227 -0.97 20.86 -20.87
CA GLU A 227 0.22 21.02 -21.70
C GLU A 227 1.32 20.01 -21.36
N PHE A 228 2.19 19.72 -22.33
CA PHE A 228 3.40 18.91 -22.17
C PHE A 228 3.17 17.48 -21.68
N CYS A 229 2.01 16.90 -21.99
CA CYS A 229 1.72 15.48 -21.78
C CYS A 229 0.77 14.92 -22.86
N ASP A 230 1.19 13.83 -23.54
CA ASP A 230 0.36 13.12 -24.53
C ASP A 230 0.57 11.60 -24.44
N CYS A 231 -0.19 10.95 -23.55
CA CYS A 231 -0.11 9.49 -23.35
C CYS A 231 -0.42 8.68 -24.63
N SER A 232 -1.06 9.27 -25.65
CA SER A 232 -1.36 8.56 -26.90
C SER A 232 -0.11 8.17 -27.71
N LYS A 233 1.06 8.70 -27.34
CA LYS A 233 2.36 8.35 -27.94
C LYS A 233 2.86 6.95 -27.58
N PHE A 234 2.38 6.35 -26.49
CA PHE A 234 2.67 4.96 -26.19
C PHE A 234 1.98 4.03 -27.21
N LYS A 235 2.76 3.12 -27.82
CA LYS A 235 2.22 2.07 -28.68
C LYS A 235 1.67 0.93 -27.83
N ASN A 236 2.34 0.60 -26.73
CA ASN A 236 1.90 -0.42 -25.79
C ASN A 236 0.66 0.06 -25.00
N PRO A 237 -0.44 -0.72 -25.00
CA PRO A 237 -1.68 -0.31 -24.37
C PRO A 237 -1.60 -0.24 -22.84
N VAL A 238 -0.73 -1.03 -22.20
CA VAL A 238 -0.57 -1.02 -20.73
C VAL A 238 0.24 0.18 -20.28
N LEU A 239 1.32 0.52 -20.98
CA LEU A 239 2.06 1.76 -20.70
C LEU A 239 1.19 2.99 -20.93
N ARG A 240 0.42 3.03 -22.03
CA ARG A 240 -0.54 4.10 -22.29
C ARG A 240 -1.56 4.23 -21.17
N ALA A 241 -2.19 3.12 -20.77
CA ALA A 241 -3.16 3.12 -19.68
C ALA A 241 -2.51 3.58 -18.37
N GLY A 242 -1.28 3.17 -18.08
CA GLY A 242 -0.49 3.63 -16.94
C GLY A 242 -0.32 5.14 -16.89
N CYS A 243 0.09 5.73 -18.01
CA CYS A 243 0.22 7.18 -18.18
C CYS A 243 -1.13 7.90 -17.95
N GLU A 244 -2.19 7.44 -18.60
CA GLU A 244 -3.54 8.02 -18.49
C GLU A 244 -4.09 7.90 -17.07
N ASN A 245 -3.87 6.76 -16.41
CA ASN A 245 -4.30 6.51 -15.05
C ASN A 245 -3.62 7.45 -14.07
N PHE A 246 -2.31 7.69 -14.21
CA PHE A 246 -1.60 8.67 -13.38
C PHE A 246 -2.16 10.08 -13.57
N LEU A 247 -2.33 10.55 -14.82
CA LEU A 247 -2.96 11.85 -15.10
C LEU A 247 -4.35 11.98 -14.46
N SER A 248 -5.14 10.91 -14.51
CA SER A 248 -6.52 10.90 -14.00
C SER A 248 -6.64 11.09 -12.49
N LEU A 249 -5.52 10.95 -11.75
CA LEU A 249 -5.44 11.26 -10.33
C LEU A 249 -5.46 12.78 -10.08
N GLY A 250 -4.94 13.56 -11.03
CA GLY A 250 -4.70 14.99 -10.85
C GLY A 250 -3.72 15.29 -9.71
N TRP A 251 -2.74 14.41 -9.54
CA TRP A 251 -1.71 14.48 -8.50
C TRP A 251 -0.42 15.09 -9.07
N ASP A 252 0.00 16.21 -8.48
CA ASP A 252 1.31 16.83 -8.70
C ASP A 252 2.07 16.84 -7.37
N ASN A 253 2.76 15.73 -7.11
CA ASN A 253 3.54 15.47 -5.90
C ASN A 253 2.80 15.81 -4.58
N PRO A 254 1.54 15.38 -4.40
CA PRO A 254 0.81 15.65 -3.17
C PRO A 254 1.45 14.93 -1.98
N VAL A 255 1.28 15.49 -0.78
CA VAL A 255 1.49 14.74 0.45
C VAL A 255 0.29 13.81 0.64
N VAL A 256 0.56 12.51 0.75
CA VAL A 256 -0.45 11.47 0.95
C VAL A 256 -0.59 11.09 2.41
N GLU A 257 -1.78 10.65 2.80
CA GLU A 257 -1.96 9.81 3.98
C GLU A 257 -1.68 8.36 3.59
N TYR A 258 -0.97 7.60 4.42
CA TYR A 258 -0.64 6.22 4.06
C TYR A 258 -0.77 5.22 5.20
N GLU A 259 -0.97 3.96 4.81
CA GLU A 259 -1.01 2.80 5.69
C GLU A 259 -0.47 1.58 4.95
N GLU A 260 0.35 0.77 5.63
CA GLU A 260 0.75 -0.55 5.13
C GLU A 260 -0.43 -1.51 5.19
N VAL A 261 -0.68 -2.23 4.10
CA VAL A 261 -1.84 -3.11 3.92
C VAL A 261 -1.41 -4.44 3.31
N ASP A 262 -2.23 -5.48 3.48
CA ASP A 262 -2.05 -6.72 2.71
C ASP A 262 -2.09 -6.39 1.22
N CYS A 263 -1.19 -6.98 0.43
CA CYS A 263 -1.21 -6.77 -1.01
C CYS A 263 -2.47 -7.40 -1.65
N PRO A 264 -3.19 -6.66 -2.52
CA PRO A 264 -4.25 -7.25 -3.34
C PRO A 264 -3.65 -8.31 -4.27
N GLN A 265 -4.46 -9.31 -4.64
CA GLN A 265 -4.02 -10.45 -5.43
C GLN A 265 -3.43 -10.01 -6.78
N GLU A 266 -4.00 -8.98 -7.39
CA GLU A 266 -3.55 -8.39 -8.65
C GLU A 266 -2.09 -7.91 -8.57
N LEU A 267 -1.68 -7.33 -7.44
CA LEU A 267 -0.29 -6.89 -7.22
C LEU A 267 0.63 -8.03 -6.76
N MET A 268 0.10 -9.04 -6.07
CA MET A 268 0.91 -10.20 -5.65
C MET A 268 1.36 -11.07 -6.82
N ARG A 269 0.61 -11.08 -7.92
CA ARG A 269 0.91 -11.87 -9.12
C ARG A 269 2.06 -11.32 -9.98
N LEU A 270 2.50 -10.08 -9.72
CA LEU A 270 3.64 -9.50 -10.43
C LEU A 270 4.90 -10.34 -10.19
N PRO A 271 5.68 -10.66 -11.25
CA PRO A 271 6.84 -11.55 -11.17
C PRO A 271 8.02 -10.81 -10.53
N CYS A 272 7.98 -10.69 -9.21
CA CYS A 272 9.07 -10.17 -8.40
C CYS A 272 10.01 -11.31 -7.99
N TRP A 273 11.29 -10.99 -7.78
CA TRP A 273 12.39 -11.94 -7.62
C TRP A 273 12.08 -13.07 -6.63
N GLU A 274 11.73 -12.72 -5.38
CA GLU A 274 11.46 -13.72 -4.33
C GLU A 274 10.20 -14.54 -4.63
N GLN A 275 9.18 -13.89 -5.20
CA GLN A 275 7.92 -14.52 -5.61
C GLN A 275 8.11 -15.48 -6.79
N ASN A 276 9.18 -15.31 -7.56
CA ASN A 276 9.55 -16.16 -8.69
C ASN A 276 10.68 -17.15 -8.36
N GLY A 277 10.87 -17.49 -7.08
CA GLY A 277 11.83 -18.52 -6.67
C GLY A 277 13.29 -18.06 -6.67
N ASN A 278 13.51 -16.75 -6.48
CA ASN A 278 14.82 -16.09 -6.52
C ASN A 278 15.48 -16.13 -7.90
N ASP A 279 14.68 -15.88 -8.93
CA ASP A 279 15.16 -15.76 -10.30
C ASP A 279 14.27 -14.82 -11.11
N TYR A 280 14.79 -14.30 -12.22
CA TYR A 280 13.99 -13.61 -13.21
C TYR A 280 13.36 -14.60 -14.19
N PRO A 281 12.11 -14.40 -14.58
CA PRO A 281 11.56 -15.15 -15.70
C PRO A 281 12.29 -14.75 -16.99
N ILE A 282 12.56 -15.74 -17.84
CA ILE A 282 13.19 -15.54 -19.16
C ILE A 282 12.11 -15.31 -20.21
N GLY A 283 12.34 -14.32 -21.08
CA GLY A 283 11.33 -13.85 -22.02
C GLY A 283 10.26 -13.02 -21.31
N VAL A 284 9.26 -12.57 -22.06
CA VAL A 284 8.22 -11.68 -21.55
C VAL A 284 7.12 -12.51 -20.86
N PRO A 285 6.97 -12.45 -19.52
CA PRO A 285 5.85 -13.09 -18.84
C PRO A 285 4.56 -12.34 -19.16
N GLU A 286 3.45 -13.06 -19.30
CA GLU A 286 2.14 -12.46 -19.59
C GLU A 286 1.76 -11.40 -18.55
N LEU A 287 1.90 -11.73 -17.26
CA LEU A 287 1.64 -10.85 -16.10
C LEU A 287 2.60 -9.67 -15.97
N CYS A 288 3.65 -9.61 -16.78
CA CYS A 288 4.56 -8.49 -16.83
C CYS A 288 4.06 -7.42 -17.82
N PHE A 289 3.33 -7.84 -18.85
CA PHE A 289 2.78 -6.96 -19.88
C PHE A 289 1.28 -6.68 -19.72
N ASP A 290 0.58 -7.46 -18.90
CA ASP A 290 -0.81 -7.20 -18.53
C ASP A 290 -1.07 -7.63 -17.07
N PRO A 291 -1.30 -6.67 -16.13
CA PRO A 291 -1.55 -7.00 -14.73
C PRO A 291 -2.87 -7.76 -14.52
N LEU A 292 -3.75 -7.78 -15.53
CA LEU A 292 -5.07 -8.41 -15.51
C LEU A 292 -5.13 -9.71 -16.31
N ALA A 293 -4.00 -10.22 -16.79
CA ALA A 293 -3.93 -11.50 -17.47
C ALA A 293 -4.43 -12.66 -16.57
N ASN A 294 -5.10 -13.65 -17.18
CA ASN A 294 -5.73 -14.77 -16.47
C ASN A 294 -4.82 -16.00 -16.39
#